data_AF-A0A8S3TAV5-F1
#
_entry.id   AF-A0A8S3TAV5-F1
#
_cell.length_a   1.000
_cell.length_b   1.000
_cell.length_c   1.000
_cell.angle_alpha   90.00
_cell.angle_beta   90.00
_cell.angle_gamma   90.00
#
_symmetry.space_group_name_H-M   'P 1'
#
loop_
_entity.id
_entity.type
_entity.pdbx_description
1 polymer ?
#
loop_
_entity_poly.entity_id
_entity_poly.type
_entity_poly.pdbx_seq_one_letter_code
_entity_poly.pdbx_strand_id
1 'polypeptide(L)'
;MSNSVWITGPQFLLKDKTDDSEKFTLQNPDTDKELRPDVLSLKTGIEYPQRLGTSRFGRFSLWKTLIKAIAHLKHVAQSFASKSSCTRWHICSESASVNAIDEARKLVLREAQIDTFSDEIECLTTRKPLAKSSCVVSLTPFLDKENMLRIGGRIQNSNVPDIEKHPILLSGRHHIALLIFSNKEFNRLKMGIIVLNILADFMYDRLTLDGQHLRARKDYDISMLYNKHRNLNIHRPSNSNNRHYSPWGGTWQDIQNTDTAIGDDIERIRLIRNELHHSTTYELDDTRFIELCNIIHEMVRRFDQHNKPKVMYTKRVKEILSKAKHV
;
A
#
# COMPACT_ATOMS: atom_id res chain seq x y z
N MET A 1 37.72 1.23 87.89
CA MET A 1 37.27 1.14 86.48
C MET A 1 37.84 2.25 85.59
N SER A 2 38.78 3.07 86.06
CA SER A 2 39.26 4.28 85.39
C SER A 2 40.34 4.09 84.31
N ASN A 3 40.87 2.89 84.11
CA ASN A 3 41.94 2.61 83.13
C ASN A 3 41.46 1.72 81.95
N SER A 4 40.17 1.76 81.63
CA SER A 4 39.64 1.03 80.48
C SER A 4 40.05 1.72 79.18
N VAL A 5 40.60 0.95 78.22
CA VAL A 5 40.93 1.42 76.85
C VAL A 5 39.71 2.04 76.15
N TRP A 6 38.50 1.67 76.55
CA TRP A 6 37.26 2.28 76.08
C TRP A 6 37.00 3.70 76.60
N ILE A 7 37.55 4.05 77.77
CA ILE A 7 37.37 5.36 78.41
C ILE A 7 38.52 6.31 78.04
N THR A 8 39.75 5.80 77.96
CA THR A 8 40.93 6.62 77.63
C THR A 8 41.31 6.61 76.15
N GLY A 9 40.72 5.72 75.36
CA GLY A 9 41.05 5.55 73.95
C GLY A 9 42.43 4.90 73.73
N PRO A 10 42.71 4.43 72.50
CA PRO A 10 44.02 3.86 72.17
C PRO A 10 45.10 4.96 72.14
N GLN A 11 46.26 4.67 72.75
CA GLN A 11 47.34 5.66 72.95
C GLN A 11 47.88 6.30 71.66
N PHE A 12 47.72 5.67 70.49
CA PHE A 12 48.18 6.25 69.22
C PHE A 12 47.40 7.52 68.82
N LEU A 13 46.16 7.69 69.30
CA LEU A 13 45.37 8.91 69.09
C LEU A 13 45.74 10.06 70.05
N LEU A 14 46.47 9.75 71.13
CA LEU A 14 46.90 10.73 72.14
C LEU A 14 48.31 11.29 71.87
N LYS A 15 48.97 10.84 70.79
CA LYS A 15 50.26 11.36 70.35
C LYS A 15 50.02 12.53 69.40
N ASP A 16 50.51 13.72 69.76
CA ASP A 16 50.29 14.98 69.02
C ASP A 16 50.95 15.08 67.63
N LYS A 17 51.62 14.03 67.17
CA LYS A 17 52.15 13.94 65.80
C LYS A 17 52.13 12.51 65.33
N THR A 18 51.14 12.18 64.50
CA THR A 18 51.28 11.12 63.51
C THR A 18 52.24 11.61 62.44
N ASP A 19 53.27 10.81 62.16
CA ASP A 19 54.08 10.95 60.95
C ASP A 19 53.20 10.46 59.79
N ASP A 20 52.19 11.23 59.41
CA ASP A 20 51.29 10.90 58.31
C ASP A 20 51.97 11.26 56.99
N SER A 21 52.95 10.43 56.63
CA SER A 21 53.45 10.33 55.26
C SER A 21 52.95 9.06 54.58
N GLU A 22 51.82 8.51 55.04
CA GLU A 22 51.03 7.62 54.19
C GLU A 22 50.36 8.47 53.11
N LYS A 23 51.09 8.65 52.02
CA LYS A 23 50.52 9.14 50.76
C LYS A 23 49.52 8.11 50.27
N PHE A 24 48.25 8.29 50.60
CA PHE A 24 47.18 7.54 49.96
C PHE A 24 47.22 7.84 48.46
N THR A 25 47.27 6.78 47.65
CA THR A 25 47.18 6.93 46.20
C THR A 25 45.79 7.45 45.87
N LEU A 26 45.71 8.61 45.20
CA LEU A 26 44.45 9.13 44.70
C LEU A 26 43.83 8.08 43.77
N GLN A 27 42.75 7.43 44.21
CA GLN A 27 41.94 6.58 43.35
C GLN A 27 41.04 7.46 42.50
N ASN A 28 40.93 7.10 41.22
CA ASN A 28 40.04 7.81 40.32
C ASN A 28 38.58 7.54 40.73
N PRO A 29 37.80 8.57 41.08
CA PRO A 29 36.41 8.41 41.51
C PRO A 29 35.52 7.72 40.46
N ASP A 30 35.87 7.80 39.17
CA ASP A 30 35.14 7.12 38.09
C ASP A 30 35.29 5.59 38.11
N THR A 31 36.27 5.07 38.87
CA THR A 31 36.58 3.64 38.96
C THR A 31 36.28 3.02 40.32
N ASP A 32 35.89 3.83 41.30
CA ASP A 32 35.59 3.39 42.66
C ASP A 32 34.22 2.70 42.71
N LYS A 33 34.18 1.47 43.21
CA LYS A 33 32.95 0.66 43.31
C LYS A 33 32.05 1.09 44.47
N GLU A 34 32.58 1.85 45.43
CA GLU A 34 31.81 2.36 46.56
C GLU A 34 31.14 3.69 46.26
N LEU A 35 31.61 4.43 45.25
CA LEU A 35 30.93 5.60 44.71
C LEU A 35 29.75 5.15 43.84
N ARG A 36 28.54 5.31 44.38
CA ARG A 36 27.32 5.12 43.59
C ARG A 36 27.21 6.29 42.60
N PRO A 37 27.13 6.05 41.28
CA PRO A 37 26.97 7.14 40.33
C PRO A 37 25.64 7.86 40.60
N ASP A 38 25.66 9.18 40.63
CA ASP A 38 24.45 10.00 40.64
C ASP A 38 23.74 9.86 39.29
N VAL A 39 22.84 8.89 39.19
CA VAL A 39 22.04 8.66 37.99
C VAL A 39 20.91 9.68 37.94
N LEU A 40 21.16 10.81 37.27
CA LEU A 40 20.11 11.75 36.88
C LEU A 40 19.20 11.11 35.82
N SER A 41 18.10 10.51 36.27
CA SER A 41 17.05 10.01 35.40
C SER A 41 16.07 11.15 35.06
N LEU A 42 16.27 11.77 33.91
CA LEU A 42 15.36 12.78 33.38
C LEU A 42 14.24 12.10 32.60
N LYS A 43 12.98 12.34 32.99
CA LYS A 43 11.80 11.95 32.21
C LYS A 43 11.34 13.14 31.37
N THR A 44 11.19 12.94 30.06
CA THR A 44 10.54 13.92 29.20
C THR A 44 9.02 13.81 29.38
N GLY A 45 8.41 14.85 29.93
CA GLY A 45 6.96 15.00 29.94
C GLY A 45 6.50 15.58 28.60
N ILE A 46 5.48 14.97 27.99
CA ILE A 46 4.85 15.50 26.79
C ILE A 46 3.60 16.27 27.25
N GLU A 47 3.46 17.54 26.86
CA GLU A 47 2.31 18.39 27.26
C GLU A 47 0.96 17.87 26.74
N TYR A 48 0.98 17.09 25.66
CA TYR A 48 -0.20 16.44 25.09
C TYR A 48 0.13 14.99 24.74
N PRO A 49 -0.80 14.03 24.92
CA PRO A 49 -0.59 12.67 24.45
C PRO A 49 -0.50 12.69 22.92
N GLN A 50 0.71 12.73 22.38
CA GLN A 50 0.93 12.53 20.95
C GLN A 50 0.46 11.11 20.62
N ARG A 51 -0.51 11.02 19.72
CA ARG A 51 -0.87 9.76 19.07
C ARG A 51 0.33 9.20 18.31
N LEU A 52 0.25 7.93 17.91
CA LEU A 52 1.34 7.28 17.20
C LEU A 52 1.73 8.10 15.96
N GLY A 53 0.76 8.63 15.23
CA GLY A 53 0.96 9.53 14.10
C GLY A 53 1.48 8.80 12.86
N THR A 54 1.01 9.25 11.70
CA THR A 54 1.31 8.62 10.40
C THR A 54 2.73 8.94 9.89
N SER A 55 3.35 10.01 10.39
CA SER A 55 4.70 10.45 9.99
C SER A 55 5.75 9.34 10.17
N ARG A 56 5.60 8.49 11.18
CA ARG A 56 6.53 7.38 11.44
C ARG A 56 6.37 6.22 10.45
N PHE A 57 5.24 6.11 9.77
CA PHE A 57 4.96 5.04 8.81
C PHE A 57 5.65 5.25 7.47
N GLY A 58 6.05 6.48 7.13
CA GLY A 58 6.72 6.81 5.87
C GLY A 58 8.07 6.11 5.63
N ARG A 59 8.64 5.47 6.67
CA ARG A 59 9.88 4.67 6.57
C ARG A 59 9.67 3.25 6.01
N PHE A 60 8.43 2.80 5.91
CA PHE A 60 8.11 1.45 5.46
C PHE A 60 7.75 1.46 3.98
N SER A 61 8.25 0.48 3.23
CA SER A 61 7.92 0.31 1.80
C SER A 61 6.86 -0.77 1.56
N LEU A 62 6.56 -1.59 2.58
CA LEU A 62 5.63 -2.71 2.49
C LEU A 62 4.61 -2.67 3.64
N TRP A 63 3.34 -2.90 3.32
CA TRP A 63 2.27 -2.99 4.32
C TRP A 63 2.54 -4.07 5.39
N LYS A 64 2.96 -5.27 4.97
CA LYS A 64 3.19 -6.39 5.90
C LYS A 64 4.29 -6.10 6.93
N THR A 65 5.34 -5.37 6.54
CA THR A 65 6.44 -5.04 7.46
C THR A 65 6.02 -3.95 8.45
N LEU A 66 5.24 -2.97 8.00
CA LEU A 66 4.63 -1.97 8.87
C LEU A 66 3.74 -2.62 9.92
N ILE A 67 2.80 -3.48 9.52
CA ILE A 67 1.87 -4.12 10.46
C ILE A 67 2.61 -4.98 11.49
N LYS A 68 3.60 -5.76 11.07
CA LYS A 68 4.43 -6.54 12.01
C LYS A 68 5.16 -5.63 13.00
N ALA A 69 5.80 -4.57 12.53
CA ALA A 69 6.50 -3.64 13.40
C ALA A 69 5.57 -3.01 14.45
N ILE A 70 4.36 -2.59 14.04
CA ILE A 70 3.37 -2.03 14.97
C ILE A 70 2.83 -3.09 15.95
N ALA A 71 2.61 -4.33 15.50
CA ALA A 71 2.20 -5.42 16.38
C ALA A 71 3.27 -5.73 17.44
N HIS A 72 4.54 -5.77 17.05
CA HIS A 72 5.67 -5.92 17.97
C HIS A 72 5.73 -4.77 18.98
N LEU A 73 5.65 -3.51 18.53
CA LEU A 73 5.69 -2.36 19.43
C LEU A 73 4.51 -2.35 20.42
N LYS A 74 3.30 -2.67 19.94
CA LYS A 74 2.11 -2.77 20.79
C LYS A 74 2.28 -3.87 21.85
N HIS A 75 2.77 -5.05 21.46
CA HIS A 75 3.03 -6.17 22.36
C HIS A 75 4.09 -5.83 23.41
N VAL A 76 5.20 -5.21 23.00
CA VAL A 76 6.26 -4.78 23.92
C VAL A 76 5.72 -3.76 24.91
N ALA A 77 4.97 -2.76 24.46
CA ALA A 77 4.33 -1.78 25.36
C ALA A 77 3.39 -2.44 26.38
N GLN A 78 2.60 -3.42 25.95
CA GLN A 78 1.74 -4.20 26.85
C GLN A 78 2.53 -5.05 27.86
N SER A 79 3.70 -5.54 27.46
CA SER A 79 4.60 -6.34 28.32
C SER A 79 5.31 -5.49 29.39
N PHE A 80 5.35 -4.18 29.22
CA PHE A 80 5.77 -3.24 30.28
C PHE A 80 4.60 -2.87 31.22
N ALA A 81 3.36 -2.87 30.72
CA ALA A 81 2.19 -2.47 31.49
C ALA A 81 1.55 -3.63 32.30
N SER A 82 1.61 -4.87 31.79
CA SER A 82 0.93 -6.03 32.36
C SER A 82 1.93 -7.02 32.99
N LYS A 83 1.55 -7.66 34.10
CA LYS A 83 2.26 -8.82 34.66
C LYS A 83 1.83 -10.09 33.90
N SER A 84 2.21 -10.20 32.62
CA SER A 84 2.05 -11.43 31.83
C SER A 84 3.34 -12.25 31.83
N SER A 85 3.35 -13.38 31.11
CA SER A 85 4.55 -14.21 30.90
C SER A 85 5.68 -13.46 30.17
N CYS A 86 5.33 -12.41 29.43
CA CYS A 86 6.25 -11.58 28.68
C CYS A 86 6.66 -10.36 29.52
N THR A 87 7.98 -10.17 29.73
CA THR A 87 8.50 -9.02 30.48
C THR A 87 9.51 -8.23 29.66
N ARG A 88 9.45 -6.90 29.77
CA ARG A 88 10.38 -5.95 29.14
C ARG A 88 10.45 -6.07 27.61
N TRP A 89 11.51 -5.52 27.01
CA TRP A 89 11.78 -5.57 25.58
C TRP A 89 12.19 -6.98 25.16
N HIS A 90 11.47 -7.58 24.21
CA HIS A 90 11.74 -8.91 23.69
C HIS A 90 11.01 -9.13 22.35
N ILE A 91 11.24 -10.29 21.73
CA ILE A 91 10.55 -10.76 20.54
C ILE A 91 9.96 -12.15 20.85
N CYS A 92 8.67 -12.35 20.59
CA CYS A 92 8.01 -13.64 20.78
C CYS A 92 6.86 -13.85 19.77
N SER A 93 6.36 -15.08 19.72
CA SER A 93 5.27 -15.48 18.82
C SER A 93 3.95 -14.75 19.08
N GLU A 94 3.66 -14.34 20.31
CA GLU A 94 2.44 -13.60 20.67
C GLU A 94 2.24 -12.33 19.83
N SER A 95 3.33 -11.60 19.59
CA SER A 95 3.34 -10.39 18.76
C SER A 95 3.09 -10.66 17.27
N ALA A 96 3.17 -11.91 16.82
CA ALA A 96 2.86 -12.37 15.47
C ALA A 96 1.51 -13.11 15.38
N SER A 97 0.74 -13.16 16.47
CA SER A 97 -0.59 -13.79 16.48
C SER A 97 -1.55 -13.08 15.52
N VAL A 98 -2.54 -13.81 15.00
CA VAL A 98 -3.55 -13.26 14.07
C VAL A 98 -4.26 -12.04 14.70
N ASN A 99 -4.58 -12.13 15.98
CA ASN A 99 -5.20 -11.03 16.71
C ASN A 99 -4.27 -9.82 16.86
N ALA A 100 -3.00 -10.02 17.21
CA ALA A 100 -2.04 -8.93 17.32
C ALA A 100 -1.83 -8.20 15.97
N ILE A 101 -1.78 -8.97 14.88
CA ILE A 101 -1.65 -8.44 13.51
C ILE A 101 -2.93 -7.68 13.10
N ASP A 102 -4.12 -8.21 13.39
CA ASP A 102 -5.39 -7.52 13.08
C ASP A 102 -5.54 -6.21 13.87
N GLU A 103 -5.19 -6.25 15.15
CA GLU A 103 -5.21 -5.08 16.02
C GLU A 103 -4.22 -4.00 15.58
N ALA A 104 -3.01 -4.40 15.18
CA ALA A 104 -2.02 -3.48 14.61
C ALA A 104 -2.51 -2.89 13.28
N ARG A 105 -3.13 -3.71 12.43
CA ARG A 105 -3.78 -3.27 11.18
C ARG A 105 -4.82 -2.20 11.44
N LYS A 106 -5.77 -2.46 12.33
CA LYS A 106 -6.82 -1.50 12.70
C LYS A 106 -6.25 -0.20 13.25
N LEU A 107 -5.21 -0.29 14.09
CA LEU A 107 -4.53 0.88 14.63
C LEU A 107 -3.94 1.76 13.53
N VAL A 108 -3.18 1.17 12.60
CA VAL A 108 -2.56 1.92 11.48
C VAL A 108 -3.62 2.55 10.59
N LEU A 109 -4.70 1.82 10.28
CA LEU A 109 -5.81 2.35 9.49
C LEU A 109 -6.51 3.52 10.20
N ARG A 110 -6.74 3.40 11.52
CA ARG A 110 -7.36 4.47 12.32
C ARG A 110 -6.52 5.74 12.30
N GLU A 111 -5.21 5.62 12.51
CA GLU A 111 -4.29 6.76 12.45
C GLU A 111 -4.32 7.44 11.07
N ALA A 112 -4.37 6.67 9.98
CA ALA A 112 -4.50 7.20 8.62
C ALA A 112 -5.85 7.91 8.39
N GLN A 113 -6.93 7.40 8.97
CA GLN A 113 -8.25 8.05 8.91
C GLN A 113 -8.26 9.36 9.68
N ILE A 114 -7.69 9.39 10.89
CA ILE A 114 -7.59 10.61 11.70
C ILE A 114 -6.78 11.67 10.95
N ASP A 115 -5.68 11.29 10.32
CA ASP A 115 -4.80 12.21 9.59
C ASP A 115 -5.48 12.84 8.36
N THR A 116 -6.49 12.17 7.78
CA THR A 116 -7.15 12.65 6.55
C THR A 116 -8.57 13.20 6.77
N PHE A 117 -9.30 12.66 7.73
CA PHE A 117 -10.73 12.89 7.95
C PHE A 117 -11.00 13.34 9.40
N SER A 118 -10.07 14.10 10.00
CA SER A 118 -10.16 14.55 11.39
C SER A 118 -11.50 15.22 11.69
N ASP A 119 -11.91 16.13 10.81
CA ASP A 119 -13.10 16.97 10.98
C ASP A 119 -14.38 16.14 10.85
N GLU A 120 -14.41 15.21 9.88
CA GLU A 120 -15.54 14.30 9.72
C GLU A 120 -15.65 13.33 10.89
N ILE A 121 -14.53 12.80 11.39
CA ILE A 121 -14.53 11.92 12.56
C ILE A 121 -15.01 12.68 13.80
N GLU A 122 -14.58 13.92 14.00
CA GLU A 122 -15.06 14.76 15.12
C GLU A 122 -16.56 15.03 15.02
N CYS A 123 -17.05 15.39 13.83
CA CYS A 123 -18.47 15.62 13.60
C CYS A 123 -19.29 14.35 13.89
N LEU A 124 -18.87 13.20 13.38
CA LEU A 124 -19.56 11.92 13.62
C LEU A 124 -19.50 11.50 15.09
N THR A 125 -18.37 11.74 15.78
CA THR A 125 -18.22 11.46 17.22
C THR A 125 -19.17 12.33 18.05
N THR A 126 -19.29 13.61 17.70
CA THR A 126 -20.18 14.57 18.38
C THR A 126 -21.63 14.53 17.88
N ARG A 127 -21.97 13.58 17.00
CA ARG A 127 -23.30 13.43 16.36
C ARG A 127 -23.78 14.69 15.64
N LYS A 128 -22.85 15.47 15.10
CA LYS A 128 -23.14 16.63 14.26
C LYS A 128 -23.22 16.22 12.78
N PRO A 129 -24.06 16.89 11.98
CA PRO A 129 -24.11 16.65 10.55
C PRO A 129 -22.77 17.01 9.90
N LEU A 130 -22.35 16.22 8.92
CA LEU A 130 -21.17 16.53 8.12
C LEU A 130 -21.41 17.77 7.25
N ALA A 131 -20.35 18.55 7.04
CA ALA A 131 -20.37 19.68 6.14
C ALA A 131 -20.70 19.22 4.71
N LYS A 132 -21.65 19.88 4.04
CA LYS A 132 -22.04 19.53 2.65
C LYS A 132 -20.89 19.62 1.64
N SER A 133 -19.82 20.34 1.98
CA SER A 133 -18.58 20.45 1.20
C SER A 133 -17.64 19.26 1.35
N SER A 134 -17.83 18.40 2.35
CA SER A 134 -16.96 17.24 2.56
C SER A 134 -17.13 16.23 1.44
N CYS A 135 -16.00 15.76 0.91
CA CYS A 135 -15.95 14.86 -0.24
C CYS A 135 -16.51 13.46 0.06
N VAL A 136 -16.75 13.14 1.34
CA VAL A 136 -17.19 11.82 1.78
C VAL A 136 -18.68 11.77 2.15
N VAL A 137 -19.40 12.90 2.22
CA VAL A 137 -20.83 12.93 2.62
C VAL A 137 -21.71 12.08 1.72
N SER A 138 -21.44 12.09 0.42
CA SER A 138 -22.16 11.29 -0.57
C SER A 138 -22.00 9.77 -0.37
N LEU A 139 -20.99 9.35 0.40
CA LEU A 139 -20.70 7.96 0.74
C LEU A 139 -21.44 7.52 2.02
N THR A 140 -22.30 8.36 2.61
CA THR A 140 -23.02 8.06 3.86
C THR A 140 -22.11 7.48 4.95
N PRO A 141 -21.05 8.21 5.34
CA PRO A 141 -20.03 7.67 6.24
C PRO A 141 -20.54 7.61 7.68
N PHE A 142 -20.08 6.61 8.43
CA PHE A 142 -20.41 6.43 9.85
C PHE A 142 -19.24 5.81 10.62
N LEU A 143 -19.25 5.95 11.95
CA LEU A 143 -18.28 5.30 12.83
C LEU A 143 -18.82 3.95 13.31
N ASP A 144 -18.01 2.90 13.19
CA ASP A 144 -18.36 1.58 13.72
C ASP A 144 -18.10 1.46 15.23
N LYS A 145 -18.38 0.28 15.79
CA LYS A 145 -18.15 -0.04 17.21
C LYS A 145 -16.68 0.08 17.66
N GLU A 146 -15.74 0.13 16.72
CA GLU A 146 -14.31 0.26 16.96
C GLU A 146 -13.80 1.68 16.62
N ASN A 147 -14.69 2.65 16.45
CA ASN A 147 -14.38 4.02 16.03
C ASN A 147 -13.61 4.09 14.69
N MET A 148 -13.88 3.16 13.78
CA MET A 148 -13.38 3.19 12.40
C MET A 148 -14.39 3.87 11.50
N LEU A 149 -13.92 4.76 10.64
CA LEU A 149 -14.77 5.42 9.64
C LEU A 149 -15.10 4.44 8.51
N ARG A 150 -16.38 4.14 8.33
CA ARG A 150 -16.90 3.19 7.33
C ARG A 150 -17.92 3.86 6.41
N ILE A 151 -18.15 3.21 5.28
CA ILE A 151 -19.08 3.64 4.24
C ILE A 151 -20.40 2.88 4.41
N GLY A 152 -21.53 3.60 4.45
CA GLY A 152 -22.87 3.03 4.30
C GLY A 152 -23.29 2.92 2.83
N GLY A 153 -24.41 2.27 2.53
CA GLY A 153 -25.00 2.39 1.19
C GLY A 153 -25.87 1.24 0.72
N ARG A 154 -25.94 1.10 -0.61
CA ARG A 154 -26.94 0.30 -1.34
C ARG A 154 -26.89 -1.20 -1.07
N ILE A 155 -25.76 -1.72 -0.59
CA ILE A 155 -25.57 -3.14 -0.30
C ILE A 155 -25.88 -3.51 1.15
N GLN A 156 -26.44 -2.61 1.96
CA GLN A 156 -26.80 -2.90 3.35
C GLN A 156 -27.76 -4.09 3.49
N ASN A 157 -28.62 -4.31 2.50
CA ASN A 157 -29.60 -5.40 2.48
C ASN A 157 -29.12 -6.66 1.71
N SER A 158 -27.87 -6.72 1.26
CA SER A 158 -27.36 -7.90 0.55
C SER A 158 -26.93 -9.01 1.51
N ASN A 159 -26.92 -10.25 1.02
CA ASN A 159 -26.46 -11.43 1.78
C ASN A 159 -24.92 -11.59 1.71
N VAL A 160 -24.19 -10.54 2.04
CA VAL A 160 -22.71 -10.56 2.15
C VAL A 160 -22.29 -10.33 3.60
N PRO A 161 -21.06 -10.65 4.01
CA PRO A 161 -20.56 -10.33 5.34
C PRO A 161 -20.57 -8.81 5.62
N ASP A 162 -20.84 -8.41 6.87
CA ASP A 162 -20.93 -6.97 7.22
C ASP A 162 -19.64 -6.18 6.93
N ILE A 163 -18.49 -6.84 6.96
CA ILE A 163 -17.21 -6.21 6.61
C ILE A 163 -17.14 -5.77 5.14
N GLU A 164 -17.87 -6.47 4.26
CA GLU A 164 -18.01 -6.14 2.85
C GLU A 164 -19.14 -5.12 2.62
N LYS A 165 -20.22 -5.19 3.42
CA LYS A 165 -21.28 -4.17 3.38
C LYS A 165 -20.79 -2.78 3.75
N HIS A 166 -19.88 -2.74 4.73
CA HIS A 166 -19.40 -1.51 5.34
C HIS A 166 -17.88 -1.43 5.26
N PRO A 167 -17.32 -1.15 4.07
CA PRO A 167 -15.88 -1.06 3.89
C PRO A 167 -15.28 0.11 4.68
N ILE A 168 -14.03 -0.05 5.11
CA ILE A 168 -13.26 1.01 5.79
C ILE A 168 -12.90 2.09 4.78
N LEU A 169 -13.16 3.35 5.12
CA LEU A 169 -12.87 4.49 4.26
C LEU A 169 -11.39 4.90 4.40
N LEU A 170 -10.66 4.94 3.30
CA LEU A 170 -9.29 5.46 3.26
C LEU A 170 -9.14 6.44 2.10
N SER A 171 -8.39 7.52 2.32
CA SER A 171 -8.03 8.42 1.24
C SER A 171 -6.99 7.78 0.34
N GLY A 172 -7.30 7.68 -0.96
CA GLY A 172 -6.37 7.12 -1.95
C GLY A 172 -5.08 7.91 -2.14
N ARG A 173 -5.00 9.15 -1.62
CA ARG A 173 -3.78 9.98 -1.63
C ARG A 173 -2.87 9.74 -0.42
N HIS A 174 -3.38 9.08 0.62
CA HIS A 174 -2.63 8.85 1.84
C HIS A 174 -1.55 7.78 1.63
N HIS A 175 -0.36 7.95 2.22
CA HIS A 175 0.75 7.01 2.05
C HIS A 175 0.39 5.57 2.48
N ILE A 176 -0.41 5.40 3.54
CA ILE A 176 -0.92 4.08 3.95
C ILE A 176 -1.77 3.42 2.87
N ALA A 177 -2.62 4.19 2.18
CA ALA A 177 -3.35 3.65 1.03
C ALA A 177 -2.34 3.18 -0.02
N LEU A 178 -1.31 3.97 -0.34
CA LEU A 178 -0.25 3.56 -1.27
C LEU A 178 0.50 2.30 -0.82
N LEU A 179 0.77 2.11 0.49
CA LEU A 179 1.40 0.90 1.02
C LEU A 179 0.51 -0.34 0.95
N ILE A 180 -0.79 -0.18 1.18
CA ILE A 180 -1.78 -1.23 0.98
C ILE A 180 -1.89 -1.56 -0.51
N PHE A 181 -1.75 -0.54 -1.37
CA PHE A 181 -1.84 -0.66 -2.82
C PHE A 181 -0.51 -1.08 -3.50
N SER A 182 0.66 -0.98 -2.86
CA SER A 182 1.91 -1.56 -3.35
C SER A 182 1.93 -3.06 -2.97
N ASN A 183 2.05 -4.03 -3.89
CA ASN A 183 3.20 -4.12 -4.80
C ASN A 183 2.97 -4.95 -6.10
N LYS A 184 1.89 -5.72 -6.27
CA LYS A 184 1.72 -6.53 -7.51
C LYS A 184 0.28 -6.52 -8.04
N GLU A 185 -0.68 -6.79 -7.18
CA GLU A 185 -2.09 -6.98 -7.56
C GLU A 185 -2.76 -5.72 -8.13
N PHE A 186 -2.51 -4.55 -7.51
CA PHE A 186 -3.10 -3.31 -7.98
C PHE A 186 -2.39 -2.72 -9.21
N ASN A 187 -1.07 -2.92 -9.35
CA ASN A 187 -0.37 -2.59 -10.59
C ASN A 187 -0.96 -3.38 -11.75
N ARG A 188 -1.25 -4.67 -11.56
CA ARG A 188 -1.91 -5.51 -12.57
C ARG A 188 -3.32 -5.00 -12.94
N LEU A 189 -4.12 -4.60 -11.95
CA LEU A 189 -5.46 -4.03 -12.19
C LEU A 189 -5.43 -2.65 -12.85
N LYS A 190 -4.58 -1.73 -12.36
CA LYS A 190 -4.34 -0.41 -12.99
C LYS A 190 -3.80 -0.57 -14.41
N MET A 191 -2.89 -1.51 -14.61
CA MET A 191 -2.37 -1.82 -15.94
C MET A 191 -3.46 -2.40 -16.84
N GLY A 192 -4.33 -3.28 -16.34
CA GLY A 192 -5.50 -3.73 -17.10
C GLY A 192 -6.37 -2.55 -17.56
N ILE A 193 -6.64 -1.58 -16.68
CA ILE A 193 -7.39 -0.35 -17.03
C ILE A 193 -6.62 0.50 -18.05
N ILE A 194 -5.31 0.66 -17.87
CA ILE A 194 -4.45 1.43 -18.79
C ILE A 194 -4.42 0.75 -20.16
N VAL A 195 -4.24 -0.56 -20.21
CA VAL A 195 -4.29 -1.39 -21.41
C VAL A 195 -5.63 -1.21 -22.11
N LEU A 196 -6.75 -1.38 -21.40
CA LEU A 196 -8.08 -1.20 -21.96
C LEU A 196 -8.31 0.21 -22.52
N ASN A 197 -7.80 1.25 -21.85
CA ASN A 197 -7.88 2.62 -22.34
C ASN A 197 -7.03 2.85 -23.58
N ILE A 198 -5.82 2.31 -23.65
CA ILE A 198 -4.97 2.37 -24.84
C ILE A 198 -5.68 1.67 -26.01
N LEU A 199 -6.24 0.48 -25.78
CA LEU A 199 -6.93 -0.29 -26.81
C LEU A 199 -8.21 0.42 -27.30
N ALA A 200 -8.93 1.08 -26.39
CA ALA A 200 -10.10 1.90 -26.74
C ALA A 200 -9.69 3.15 -27.55
N ASP A 201 -8.67 3.89 -27.12
CA ASP A 201 -8.15 5.06 -27.85
C ASP A 201 -7.71 4.64 -29.26
N PHE A 202 -6.97 3.52 -29.33
CA PHE A 202 -6.52 2.93 -30.57
C PHE A 202 -7.68 2.63 -31.54
N MET A 203 -8.72 1.94 -31.07
CA MET A 203 -9.88 1.64 -31.92
C MET A 203 -10.63 2.90 -32.35
N TYR A 204 -10.78 3.88 -31.45
CA TYR A 204 -11.43 5.15 -31.76
C TYR A 204 -10.67 5.89 -32.88
N ASP A 205 -9.36 6.04 -32.74
CA ASP A 205 -8.55 6.78 -33.70
C ASP A 205 -8.51 6.07 -35.07
N ARG A 206 -8.48 4.74 -35.08
CA ARG A 206 -8.55 3.95 -36.32
C ARG A 206 -9.83 4.20 -37.11
N LEU A 207 -11.00 4.20 -36.44
CA LEU A 207 -12.28 4.51 -37.08
C LEU A 207 -12.27 5.92 -37.67
N THR A 208 -11.69 6.86 -36.94
CA THR A 208 -11.57 8.27 -37.36
C THR A 208 -10.69 8.39 -38.61
N LEU A 209 -9.59 7.63 -38.68
CA LEU A 209 -8.70 7.56 -39.85
C LEU A 209 -9.37 6.91 -41.07
N ASP A 210 -10.25 5.91 -40.87
CA ASP A 210 -11.10 5.34 -41.93
C ASP A 210 -12.23 6.28 -42.40
N GLY A 211 -12.23 7.53 -41.94
CA GLY A 211 -13.21 8.54 -42.32
C GLY A 211 -14.56 8.39 -41.62
N GLN A 212 -14.66 7.58 -40.56
CA GLN A 212 -15.88 7.50 -39.77
C GLN A 212 -16.06 8.77 -38.93
N HIS A 213 -17.26 9.36 -39.01
CA HIS A 213 -17.60 10.51 -38.19
C HIS A 213 -18.06 10.06 -36.79
N LEU A 214 -17.14 10.09 -35.82
CA LEU A 214 -17.42 9.74 -34.42
C LEU A 214 -17.68 10.98 -33.55
N ARG A 215 -18.49 10.82 -32.48
CA ARG A 215 -18.58 11.80 -31.37
C ARG A 215 -17.33 11.73 -30.49
N ALA A 216 -17.26 12.47 -29.38
CA ALA A 216 -16.07 12.46 -28.53
C ALA A 216 -15.76 11.05 -27.98
N ARG A 217 -14.47 10.67 -27.86
CA ARG A 217 -14.03 9.35 -27.35
C ARG A 217 -14.76 8.92 -26.08
N LYS A 218 -14.93 9.83 -25.12
CA LYS A 218 -15.60 9.58 -23.82
C LYS A 218 -17.02 9.02 -23.93
N ASP A 219 -17.66 9.17 -25.09
CA ASP A 219 -19.02 8.69 -25.36
C ASP A 219 -19.04 7.22 -25.83
N TYR A 220 -17.88 6.58 -25.95
CA TYR A 220 -17.74 5.19 -26.41
C TYR A 220 -17.00 4.33 -25.39
N ASP A 221 -17.57 3.14 -25.12
CA ASP A 221 -16.84 2.06 -24.46
C ASP A 221 -16.11 1.17 -25.47
N ILE A 222 -15.17 0.36 -24.97
CA ILE A 222 -14.35 -0.54 -25.79
C ILE A 222 -15.18 -1.55 -26.59
N SER A 223 -16.32 -2.02 -26.07
CA SER A 223 -17.26 -2.91 -26.78
C SER A 223 -17.97 -2.20 -27.92
N MET A 224 -18.41 -0.96 -27.71
CA MET A 224 -19.06 -0.15 -28.74
C MET A 224 -18.11 0.12 -29.90
N LEU A 225 -16.85 0.43 -29.60
CA LEU A 225 -15.81 0.63 -30.62
C LEU A 225 -15.50 -0.66 -31.38
N TYR A 226 -15.40 -1.78 -30.66
CA TYR A 226 -15.24 -3.11 -31.27
C TYR A 226 -16.39 -3.44 -32.23
N ASN A 227 -17.64 -3.24 -31.81
CA ASN A 227 -18.81 -3.50 -32.66
C ASN A 227 -18.82 -2.64 -33.92
N LYS A 228 -18.42 -1.36 -33.82
CA LYS A 228 -18.27 -0.48 -35.00
C LYS A 228 -17.23 -0.99 -35.98
N HIS A 229 -16.06 -1.38 -35.47
CA HIS A 229 -15.01 -1.99 -36.29
C HIS A 229 -15.46 -3.26 -36.99
N ARG A 230 -16.16 -4.14 -36.28
CA ARG A 230 -16.70 -5.39 -36.84
C ARG A 230 -17.70 -5.14 -37.98
N ASN A 231 -18.49 -4.08 -37.88
CA ASN A 231 -19.44 -3.72 -38.93
C ASN A 231 -18.77 -3.11 -40.18
N LEU A 232 -17.53 -2.61 -40.06
CA LEU A 232 -16.77 -1.99 -41.14
C LEU A 232 -15.77 -2.96 -41.79
N ASN A 233 -15.21 -3.90 -41.03
CA ASN A 233 -14.27 -4.90 -41.52
C ASN A 233 -14.99 -6.18 -41.98
N ILE A 234 -14.86 -6.49 -43.28
CA ILE A 234 -15.49 -7.63 -43.97
C ILE A 234 -14.64 -8.92 -43.86
N HIS A 235 -13.43 -8.87 -43.29
CA HIS A 235 -12.56 -10.04 -43.21
C HIS A 235 -12.80 -10.88 -41.95
N ARG A 236 -13.20 -12.14 -42.19
CA ARG A 236 -13.28 -13.20 -41.19
C ARG A 236 -11.85 -13.52 -40.70
N PRO A 237 -11.60 -13.64 -39.37
CA PRO A 237 -10.28 -14.00 -38.85
C PRO A 237 -9.76 -15.29 -39.48
N SER A 238 -8.44 -15.43 -39.63
CA SER A 238 -7.87 -16.67 -40.18
C SER A 238 -8.25 -17.86 -39.30
N ASN A 239 -8.70 -18.95 -39.94
CA ASN A 239 -9.16 -20.14 -39.24
C ASN A 239 -7.94 -20.99 -38.86
N SER A 240 -7.51 -20.92 -37.61
CA SER A 240 -6.47 -21.78 -37.05
C SER A 240 -7.02 -23.21 -36.93
N ASN A 241 -6.41 -24.20 -37.59
CA ASN A 241 -6.77 -25.61 -37.50
C ASN A 241 -6.44 -26.25 -36.12
N ASN A 242 -5.89 -25.50 -35.17
CA ASN A 242 -5.46 -26.01 -33.88
C ASN A 242 -6.50 -25.72 -32.80
N ARG A 243 -7.40 -26.68 -32.54
CA ARG A 243 -8.54 -26.54 -31.62
C ARG A 243 -8.17 -26.23 -30.17
N HIS A 244 -6.90 -26.38 -29.78
CA HIS A 244 -6.43 -25.97 -28.45
C HIS A 244 -6.19 -24.46 -28.31
N TYR A 245 -6.14 -23.70 -29.42
CA TYR A 245 -6.05 -22.23 -29.43
C TYR A 245 -7.02 -21.63 -30.46
N SER A 246 -8.22 -21.28 -29.96
CA SER A 246 -9.22 -20.33 -30.48
C SER A 246 -10.04 -20.66 -31.75
N PRO A 247 -11.38 -20.75 -31.60
CA PRO A 247 -12.34 -20.66 -32.72
C PRO A 247 -12.53 -19.25 -33.33
N TRP A 248 -11.94 -18.19 -32.76
CA TRP A 248 -12.06 -16.80 -33.25
C TRP A 248 -10.80 -15.96 -32.93
N GLY A 249 -9.66 -16.34 -33.49
CA GLY A 249 -8.40 -15.59 -33.43
C GLY A 249 -7.27 -16.39 -34.07
N GLY A 250 -6.76 -15.92 -35.21
CA GLY A 250 -5.82 -16.62 -36.08
C GLY A 250 -4.46 -16.97 -35.47
N THR A 251 -3.65 -17.73 -36.21
CA THR A 251 -2.31 -18.17 -35.81
C THR A 251 -1.33 -16.99 -35.69
N TRP A 252 -0.51 -16.99 -34.63
CA TRP A 252 0.50 -15.95 -34.34
C TRP A 252 1.52 -15.71 -35.46
N GLN A 253 1.63 -16.64 -36.41
CA GLN A 253 2.65 -16.70 -37.46
C GLN A 253 2.17 -16.09 -38.81
N ASP A 254 0.88 -15.80 -38.98
CA ASP A 254 0.30 -15.46 -40.30
C ASP A 254 0.45 -13.98 -40.72
N ILE A 255 1.12 -13.15 -39.93
CA ILE A 255 1.17 -11.70 -40.13
C ILE A 255 2.31 -11.31 -41.09
N GLN A 256 2.23 -11.78 -42.34
CA GLN A 256 3.05 -11.25 -43.44
C GLN A 256 2.25 -10.39 -44.44
N ASN A 257 0.93 -10.29 -44.29
CA ASN A 257 0.08 -9.48 -45.16
C ASN A 257 -0.64 -8.37 -44.36
N THR A 258 -0.49 -7.12 -44.81
CA THR A 258 -0.78 -5.91 -44.01
C THR A 258 -2.27 -5.64 -43.83
N ASP A 259 -3.12 -6.12 -44.74
CA ASP A 259 -4.57 -5.82 -44.71
C ASP A 259 -5.38 -6.87 -43.92
N THR A 260 -4.91 -8.11 -43.83
CA THR A 260 -5.46 -9.15 -42.92
C THR A 260 -5.10 -8.92 -41.46
N ALA A 261 -4.07 -8.10 -41.18
CA ALA A 261 -3.55 -7.89 -39.82
C ALA A 261 -4.49 -7.08 -38.91
N ILE A 262 -5.31 -6.17 -39.46
CA ILE A 262 -6.13 -5.23 -38.68
C ILE A 262 -7.33 -5.93 -38.04
N GLY A 263 -8.02 -6.81 -38.78
CA GLY A 263 -9.13 -7.60 -38.25
C GLY A 263 -8.70 -8.53 -37.12
N ASP A 264 -7.54 -9.18 -37.29
CA ASP A 264 -6.94 -10.03 -36.26
C ASP A 264 -6.52 -9.23 -35.02
N ASP A 265 -6.02 -8.01 -35.19
CA ASP A 265 -5.65 -7.12 -34.09
C ASP A 265 -6.91 -6.66 -33.30
N ILE A 266 -8.03 -6.37 -33.97
CA ILE A 266 -9.31 -6.05 -33.28
C ILE A 266 -9.83 -7.25 -32.47
N GLU A 267 -9.71 -8.48 -32.98
CA GLU A 267 -10.07 -9.68 -32.21
C GLU A 267 -9.13 -9.92 -31.03
N ARG A 268 -7.83 -9.68 -31.18
CA ARG A 268 -6.86 -9.73 -30.06
C ARG A 268 -7.24 -8.75 -28.95
N ILE A 269 -7.69 -7.53 -29.29
CA ILE A 269 -8.20 -6.57 -28.31
C ILE A 269 -9.38 -7.14 -27.51
N ARG A 270 -10.32 -7.81 -28.18
CA ARG A 270 -11.47 -8.44 -27.53
C ARG A 270 -11.04 -9.56 -26.59
N LEU A 271 -10.12 -10.43 -27.02
CA LEU A 271 -9.61 -11.53 -26.20
C LEU A 271 -8.90 -11.01 -24.95
N ILE A 272 -8.00 -10.02 -25.10
CA ILE A 272 -7.30 -9.38 -23.98
C ILE A 272 -8.30 -8.73 -23.02
N ARG A 273 -9.30 -8.02 -23.55
CA ARG A 273 -10.34 -7.42 -22.71
C ARG A 273 -11.12 -8.48 -21.94
N ASN A 274 -11.56 -9.55 -22.59
CA ASN A 274 -12.33 -10.60 -21.95
C ASN A 274 -11.52 -11.30 -20.86
N GLU A 275 -10.24 -11.59 -21.14
CA GLU A 275 -9.31 -12.11 -20.14
C GLU A 275 -9.24 -11.17 -18.94
N LEU A 276 -8.93 -9.89 -19.15
CA LEU A 276 -8.83 -8.90 -18.07
C LEU A 276 -10.14 -8.67 -17.29
N HIS A 277 -11.30 -8.79 -17.95
CA HIS A 277 -12.62 -8.54 -17.34
C HIS A 277 -13.14 -9.76 -16.57
N HIS A 278 -12.76 -10.98 -16.97
CA HIS A 278 -13.13 -12.22 -16.28
C HIS A 278 -12.08 -12.70 -15.29
N SER A 279 -10.94 -12.02 -15.18
CA SER A 279 -9.97 -12.17 -14.09
C SER A 279 -10.53 -11.63 -12.77
N THR A 280 -11.65 -12.19 -12.29
CA THR A 280 -12.19 -11.94 -10.94
C THR A 280 -11.55 -12.83 -9.88
N THR A 281 -10.62 -13.70 -10.27
CA THR A 281 -9.95 -14.63 -9.35
C THR A 281 -8.47 -14.73 -9.72
N TYR A 282 -7.63 -14.11 -8.88
CA TYR A 282 -6.17 -14.21 -8.85
C TYR A 282 -5.40 -13.47 -9.96
N GLU A 283 -4.78 -12.37 -9.54
CA GLU A 283 -3.39 -12.02 -9.84
C GLU A 283 -2.85 -12.36 -11.25
N LEU A 284 -2.98 -11.46 -12.22
CA LEU A 284 -2.28 -11.54 -13.51
C LEU A 284 -0.74 -11.60 -13.30
N ASP A 285 -0.09 -12.76 -13.32
CA ASP A 285 1.33 -12.87 -12.95
C ASP A 285 2.29 -11.96 -13.76
N ASP A 286 3.50 -11.72 -13.24
CA ASP A 286 4.45 -10.77 -13.85
C ASP A 286 4.86 -11.22 -15.27
N THR A 287 4.86 -12.53 -15.53
CA THR A 287 5.18 -13.12 -16.84
C THR A 287 4.06 -12.83 -17.83
N ARG A 288 2.82 -13.14 -17.46
CA ARG A 288 1.62 -12.89 -18.27
C ARG A 288 1.42 -11.41 -18.54
N PHE A 289 1.76 -10.57 -17.57
CA PHE A 289 1.77 -9.12 -17.73
C PHE A 289 2.76 -8.65 -18.81
N ILE A 290 4.00 -9.14 -18.79
CA ILE A 290 5.02 -8.81 -19.80
C ILE A 290 4.57 -9.29 -21.19
N GLU A 291 3.97 -10.48 -21.28
CA GLU A 291 3.40 -11.00 -22.53
C GLU A 291 2.34 -10.06 -23.12
N LEU A 292 1.34 -9.66 -22.32
CA LEU A 292 0.30 -8.73 -22.77
C LEU A 292 0.87 -7.38 -23.21
N CYS A 293 1.87 -6.87 -22.48
CA CYS A 293 2.57 -5.64 -22.83
C CYS A 293 3.28 -5.74 -24.18
N ASN A 294 3.96 -6.86 -24.45
CA ASN A 294 4.63 -7.11 -25.73
C ASN A 294 3.62 -7.23 -26.87
N ILE A 295 2.49 -7.90 -26.64
CA ILE A 295 1.41 -8.02 -27.63
C ILE A 295 0.89 -6.63 -28.02
N ILE A 296 0.58 -5.78 -27.04
CA ILE A 296 0.11 -4.42 -27.28
C ILE A 296 1.18 -3.59 -28.00
N HIS A 297 2.45 -3.75 -27.62
CA HIS A 297 3.56 -3.05 -28.26
C HIS A 297 3.64 -3.39 -29.76
N GLU A 298 3.57 -4.67 -30.12
CA GLU A 298 3.63 -5.11 -31.51
C GLU A 298 2.40 -4.67 -32.32
N MET A 299 1.20 -4.73 -31.72
CA MET A 299 -0.02 -4.20 -32.34
C MET A 299 0.15 -2.70 -32.65
N VAL A 300 0.56 -1.92 -31.65
CA VAL A 300 0.78 -0.48 -31.78
C VAL A 300 1.87 -0.17 -32.81
N ARG A 301 2.93 -0.96 -32.87
CA ARG A 301 4.00 -0.84 -33.89
C ARG A 301 3.46 -1.05 -35.30
N ARG A 302 2.64 -2.09 -35.53
CA ARG A 302 2.01 -2.35 -36.84
C ARG A 302 1.06 -1.22 -37.23
N PHE A 303 0.32 -0.66 -36.28
CA PHE A 303 -0.56 0.47 -36.54
C PHE A 303 0.20 1.77 -36.85
N ASP A 304 1.27 2.08 -36.13
CA ASP A 304 2.13 3.23 -36.43
C ASP A 304 2.72 3.14 -37.85
N GLN A 305 3.06 1.92 -38.31
CA GLN A 305 3.52 1.68 -39.68
C GLN A 305 2.45 1.94 -40.74
N HIS A 306 1.19 1.57 -40.45
CA HIS A 306 0.07 1.75 -41.39
C HIS A 306 -0.42 3.20 -41.44
N ASN A 307 -0.34 3.95 -40.34
CA ASN A 307 -1.01 5.24 -40.20
C ASN A 307 -0.24 6.47 -40.73
N LYS A 308 1.06 6.35 -41.06
CA LYS A 308 1.96 7.51 -41.32
C LYS A 308 1.91 8.54 -40.14
N PRO A 309 2.83 9.53 -40.02
CA PRO A 309 3.28 10.02 -38.72
C PRO A 309 2.37 11.11 -38.09
N LYS A 310 1.07 10.84 -37.91
CA LYS A 310 0.14 11.79 -37.27
C LYS A 310 -0.11 11.49 -35.78
N VAL A 311 0.13 10.28 -35.29
CA VAL A 311 0.03 9.96 -33.85
C VAL A 311 1.09 8.92 -33.48
N MET A 312 1.98 9.24 -32.53
CA MET A 312 3.06 8.35 -32.06
C MET A 312 2.59 7.52 -30.86
N TYR A 313 1.79 6.47 -31.10
CA TYR A 313 1.30 5.60 -30.02
C TYR A 313 2.44 4.83 -29.36
N THR A 314 3.49 4.48 -30.12
CA THR A 314 4.72 3.87 -29.58
C THR A 314 5.34 4.68 -28.45
N LYS A 315 5.30 6.02 -28.48
CA LYS A 315 5.83 6.86 -27.39
C LYS A 315 4.98 6.72 -26.11
N ARG A 316 3.66 6.78 -26.25
CA ARG A 316 2.71 6.64 -25.13
C ARG A 316 2.78 5.25 -24.49
N VAL A 317 2.89 4.19 -25.29
CA VAL A 317 3.10 2.82 -24.79
C VAL A 317 4.46 2.67 -24.11
N LYS A 318 5.54 3.20 -24.70
CA LYS A 318 6.88 3.16 -24.07
C LYS A 318 6.93 3.88 -22.72
N GLU A 319 6.27 5.03 -22.59
CA GLU A 319 6.18 5.77 -21.31
C GLU A 319 5.38 5.01 -20.24
N ILE A 320 4.37 4.24 -20.65
CA ILE A 320 3.56 3.42 -19.75
C ILE A 320 4.35 2.16 -19.34
N LEU A 321 5.04 1.53 -20.27
CA LEU A 321 5.90 0.37 -20.01
C LEU A 321 7.14 0.72 -19.18
N SER A 322 7.73 1.91 -19.37
CA SER A 322 8.86 2.36 -18.54
C SER A 322 8.40 2.59 -17.10
N LYS A 323 7.22 3.19 -16.89
CA LYS A 323 6.60 3.32 -15.56
C LYS A 323 6.29 1.96 -14.92
N ALA A 324 5.96 0.94 -15.71
CA ALA A 324 5.72 -0.42 -15.22
C ALA A 324 7.00 -1.21 -14.89
N LYS A 325 8.17 -0.84 -15.45
CA LYS A 325 9.47 -1.48 -15.16
C LYS A 325 10.16 -0.98 -13.88
N HIS A 326 9.69 0.14 -13.32
CA HIS A 326 10.31 0.81 -12.17
C HIS A 326 9.47 0.71 -10.89
N VAL A 327 8.49 -0.19 -10.84
CA VAL A 327 7.64 -0.48 -9.67
C VAL A 327 7.75 -1.97 -9.35
#